data_AF-A0A7K3ZMI4-F1
#
_entry.id   AF-A0A7K3ZMI4-F1
#
_cell.length_a   1.000
_cell.length_b   1.000
_cell.length_c   1.000
_cell.angle_alpha   90.00
_cell.angle_beta   90.00
_cell.angle_gamma   90.00
#
_symmetry.space_group_name_H-M   'P 1'
#
loop_
_entity.id
_entity.type
_entity.pdbx_description
1 polymer ?
#
loop_
_entity_poly.entity_id
_entity_poly.type
_entity_poly.pdbx_seq_one_letter_code
_entity_poly.pdbx_strand_id
1 'polypeptide(L)'
;MLDVVKRYVRLGEYITSYYPTVDAICMIRMGTSGAVIRGFVATSSIICLLLTAVWLPSYTGLVPALALLAVLAAPFAVNLLKTVDRLNQHTSDVQATVKKAKAVLMALQGLGFACWFFDVLSTIYQINILQTAIELNFLGWPLSALGALLFFVPMVFVEYFLLYKVKTKLSFYVAVLVSVLVLFMGALNFNAALYNFWQVYPLGGNIDAVVVVIWIVVLAFFTSLNAVPLRAKKTVTPF
;
A
#
# COMPACT_ATOMS: atom_id res chain seq x y z
N MET A 1 23.98 -39.35 -18.25
CA MET A 1 24.08 -37.87 -18.27
C MET A 1 23.26 -37.22 -19.39
N LEU A 2 23.31 -37.71 -20.63
CA LEU A 2 22.54 -37.16 -21.77
C LEU A 2 21.00 -37.17 -21.60
N ASP A 3 20.43 -38.13 -20.85
CA ASP A 3 18.98 -38.17 -20.59
C ASP A 3 18.49 -37.13 -19.57
N VAL A 4 19.35 -36.66 -18.67
CA VAL A 4 19.01 -35.62 -17.70
C VAL A 4 18.93 -34.28 -18.40
N VAL A 5 19.89 -33.98 -19.28
CA VAL A 5 19.91 -32.74 -20.09
C VAL A 5 18.71 -32.69 -21.03
N LYS A 6 18.33 -33.81 -21.67
CA LYS A 6 17.12 -33.88 -22.52
C LYS A 6 15.81 -33.72 -21.74
N ARG A 7 15.76 -34.01 -20.44
CA ARG A 7 14.60 -33.70 -19.58
C ARG A 7 14.54 -32.24 -19.20
N TYR A 8 15.67 -31.60 -18.92
CA TYR A 8 15.71 -30.17 -18.59
C TYR A 8 15.42 -29.26 -19.78
N VAL A 9 15.91 -29.60 -20.99
CA VAL A 9 15.61 -28.84 -22.21
C VAL A 9 14.13 -28.95 -22.57
N ARG A 10 13.52 -30.14 -22.45
CA ARG A 10 12.06 -30.31 -22.63
C ARG A 10 11.24 -29.61 -21.55
N LEU A 11 11.74 -29.50 -20.32
CA LEU A 11 11.08 -28.71 -19.27
C LEU A 11 11.12 -27.21 -19.58
N GLY A 12 12.25 -26.73 -20.11
CA GLY A 12 12.41 -25.34 -20.57
C GLY A 12 11.44 -24.99 -21.71
N GLU A 13 11.33 -25.87 -22.72
CA GLU A 13 10.41 -25.69 -23.85
C GLU A 13 8.93 -25.77 -23.43
N TYR A 14 8.58 -26.60 -22.44
CA TYR A 14 7.22 -26.65 -21.88
C TYR A 14 6.85 -25.40 -21.08
N ILE A 15 7.83 -24.76 -20.42
CA ILE A 15 7.63 -23.53 -19.65
C ILE A 15 7.49 -22.32 -20.58
N THR A 16 8.21 -22.28 -21.71
CA THR A 16 8.06 -21.21 -22.71
C THR A 16 6.83 -21.36 -23.60
N SER A 17 6.33 -22.58 -23.83
CA SER A 17 5.14 -22.81 -24.67
C SER A 17 3.81 -22.50 -23.97
N TYR A 18 3.76 -22.40 -22.64
CA TYR A 18 2.52 -22.17 -21.87
C TYR A 18 2.39 -20.76 -21.27
N TYR A 19 3.34 -19.88 -21.57
CA TYR A 19 3.29 -18.48 -21.16
C TYR A 19 3.37 -17.60 -22.41
N PRO A 20 2.23 -17.26 -23.06
CA PRO A 20 2.24 -16.03 -23.81
C PRO A 20 2.52 -14.93 -22.78
N THR A 21 3.64 -14.23 -22.95
CA THR A 21 4.07 -13.06 -22.16
C THR A 21 2.96 -12.01 -21.96
N VAL A 22 1.91 -12.08 -22.78
CA VAL A 22 0.70 -11.26 -22.72
C VAL A 22 -0.26 -11.66 -21.59
N ASP A 23 -0.33 -12.95 -21.19
CA ASP A 23 -1.22 -13.42 -20.12
C ASP A 23 -0.68 -13.13 -18.71
N ALA A 24 0.63 -12.99 -18.54
CA ALA A 24 1.17 -12.54 -17.25
C ALA A 24 0.75 -11.09 -16.94
N ILE A 25 0.75 -10.23 -17.96
CA ILE A 25 0.32 -8.83 -17.86
C ILE A 25 -1.21 -8.73 -17.71
N CYS A 26 -1.97 -9.60 -18.39
CA CYS A 26 -3.42 -9.64 -18.28
C CYS A 26 -3.93 -10.35 -16.99
N MET A 27 -3.18 -11.29 -16.41
CA MET A 27 -3.53 -11.95 -15.13
C MET A 27 -3.15 -11.13 -13.89
N ILE A 28 -2.17 -10.22 -13.97
CA ILE A 28 -1.96 -9.17 -12.95
C ILE A 28 -3.21 -8.26 -12.84
N ARG A 29 -4.08 -8.26 -13.85
CA ARG A 29 -5.06 -7.20 -14.12
C ARG A 29 -6.38 -7.26 -13.34
N MET A 30 -6.74 -8.33 -12.62
CA MET A 30 -8.12 -8.38 -12.06
C MET A 30 -8.31 -8.88 -10.62
N GLY A 31 -7.27 -9.31 -9.89
CA GLY A 31 -7.44 -9.78 -8.51
C GLY A 31 -6.37 -9.35 -7.51
N THR A 32 -5.10 -9.34 -7.93
CA THR A 32 -3.93 -9.12 -7.07
C THR A 32 -3.50 -7.68 -6.96
N SER A 33 -3.43 -6.96 -8.09
CA SER A 33 -3.22 -5.50 -8.10
C SER A 33 -4.29 -4.76 -7.30
N GLY A 34 -5.55 -5.23 -7.39
CA GLY A 34 -6.65 -4.68 -6.61
C GLY A 34 -6.47 -4.82 -5.09
N ALA A 35 -5.83 -5.90 -4.61
CA ALA A 35 -5.56 -6.08 -3.18
C ALA A 35 -4.45 -5.14 -2.68
N VAL A 36 -3.36 -5.03 -3.43
CA VAL A 36 -2.26 -4.09 -3.13
C VAL A 36 -2.77 -2.64 -3.11
N ILE A 37 -3.50 -2.23 -4.16
CA ILE A 37 -4.06 -0.88 -4.26
C ILE A 37 -5.03 -0.60 -3.10
N ARG A 38 -5.89 -1.55 -2.74
CA ARG A 38 -6.79 -1.38 -1.59
C ARG A 38 -6.04 -1.26 -0.27
N GLY A 39 -4.98 -2.05 -0.07
CA GLY A 39 -4.10 -1.93 1.09
C GLY A 39 -3.42 -0.56 1.15
N PHE A 40 -2.90 -0.09 0.02
CA PHE A 40 -2.29 1.22 -0.11
C PHE A 40 -3.25 2.36 0.19
N VAL A 41 -4.43 2.37 -0.44
CA VAL A 41 -5.44 3.40 -0.22
C VAL A 41 -5.91 3.35 1.23
N ALA A 42 -6.32 2.20 1.76
CA ALA A 42 -6.77 2.08 3.14
C ALA A 42 -5.74 2.60 4.15
N THR A 43 -4.47 2.21 3.98
CA THR A 43 -3.38 2.63 4.86
C THR A 43 -3.09 4.13 4.74
N SER A 44 -2.93 4.64 3.52
CA SER A 44 -2.68 6.07 3.27
C SER A 44 -3.77 6.94 3.87
N SER A 45 -5.02 6.53 3.70
CA SER A 45 -6.17 7.25 4.24
C SER A 45 -6.20 7.20 5.78
N ILE A 46 -5.83 6.07 6.42
CA ILE A 46 -5.69 5.98 7.89
C ILE A 46 -4.57 6.90 8.40
N ILE A 47 -3.41 6.88 7.76
CA ILE A 47 -2.29 7.77 8.11
C ILE A 47 -2.73 9.23 8.04
N CYS A 48 -3.41 9.62 6.95
CA CYS A 48 -3.89 10.98 6.79
C CYS A 48 -4.93 11.36 7.87
N LEU A 49 -5.85 10.46 8.22
CA LEU A 49 -6.82 10.69 9.29
C LEU A 49 -6.16 10.88 10.66
N LEU A 50 -5.22 10.00 11.02
CA LEU A 50 -4.53 10.06 12.31
C LEU A 50 -3.75 11.36 12.47
N LEU A 51 -3.02 11.76 11.43
CA LEU A 51 -2.29 13.02 11.43
C LEU A 51 -3.22 14.22 11.51
N THR A 52 -4.36 14.18 10.81
CA THR A 52 -5.38 15.24 10.91
C THR A 52 -5.95 15.35 12.32
N ALA A 53 -6.19 14.22 13.00
CA ALA A 53 -6.69 14.20 14.36
C ALA A 53 -5.72 14.83 15.37
N VAL A 54 -4.41 14.65 15.16
CA VAL A 54 -3.36 15.22 16.03
C VAL A 54 -3.08 16.68 15.69
N TRP A 55 -3.02 17.01 14.39
CA TRP A 55 -2.53 18.30 13.92
C TRP A 55 -3.63 19.37 13.92
N LEU A 56 -4.81 19.07 13.38
CA LEU A 56 -5.87 20.05 13.12
C LEU A 56 -6.42 20.78 14.38
N PRO A 57 -6.56 20.11 15.56
CA PRO A 57 -7.01 20.79 16.79
C PRO A 57 -6.09 21.92 17.23
N SER A 58 -4.79 21.81 16.95
CA SER A 58 -3.78 22.83 17.29
C SER A 58 -3.93 24.11 16.45
N TYR A 59 -4.65 24.05 15.32
CA TYR A 59 -4.80 25.16 14.36
C TYR A 59 -6.18 25.79 14.34
N THR A 60 -7.21 24.94 14.26
CA THR A 60 -8.60 25.41 14.10
C THR A 60 -9.34 25.45 15.43
N GLY A 61 -8.75 24.88 16.49
CA GLY A 61 -9.42 24.58 17.74
C GLY A 61 -10.09 23.21 17.71
N LEU A 62 -10.34 22.65 18.89
CA LEU A 62 -10.82 21.28 19.04
C LEU A 62 -12.16 21.01 18.32
N VAL A 63 -13.11 21.94 18.42
CA VAL A 63 -14.48 21.75 17.91
C VAL A 63 -14.55 21.64 16.38
N PRO A 64 -14.02 22.60 15.58
CA PRO A 64 -14.02 22.48 14.12
C PRO A 64 -13.13 21.33 13.64
N ALA A 65 -12.05 21.01 14.36
CA ALA A 65 -11.22 19.86 14.04
C ALA A 65 -11.98 18.52 14.18
N LEU A 66 -12.72 18.34 15.28
CA LEU A 66 -13.56 17.16 15.50
C LEU A 66 -14.71 17.06 14.49
N ALA A 67 -15.32 18.19 14.11
CA ALA A 67 -16.38 18.22 13.10
C ALA A 67 -15.86 17.76 11.73
N LEU A 68 -14.70 18.27 11.30
CA LEU A 68 -14.08 17.86 10.04
C LEU A 68 -13.64 16.39 10.09
N LEU A 69 -13.06 15.95 11.21
CA LEU A 69 -12.66 14.56 11.42
C LEU A 69 -13.87 13.62 11.33
N ALA A 70 -15.01 13.98 11.92
CA ALA A 70 -16.23 13.17 11.90
C ALA A 70 -16.77 13.01 10.46
N VAL A 71 -16.81 14.08 9.68
CA VAL A 71 -17.23 14.06 8.26
C VAL A 71 -16.30 13.17 7.43
N LEU A 72 -14.99 13.26 7.68
CA LEU A 72 -13.99 12.51 6.91
C LEU A 72 -13.80 11.07 7.38
N ALA A 73 -14.12 10.75 8.64
CA ALA A 73 -14.13 9.40 9.18
C ALA A 73 -15.35 8.59 8.73
N ALA A 74 -16.47 9.25 8.41
CA ALA A 74 -17.70 8.60 7.94
C ALA A 74 -17.50 7.61 6.76
N PRO A 75 -16.81 7.97 5.65
CA PRO A 75 -16.56 7.03 4.55
C PRO A 75 -15.69 5.82 4.94
N PHE A 76 -14.85 5.94 5.97
CA PHE A 76 -14.09 4.81 6.50
C PHE A 76 -14.95 3.90 7.35
N ALA A 77 -15.72 4.47 8.28
CA ALA A 77 -16.63 3.72 9.11
C ALA A 77 -17.60 2.91 8.25
N VAL A 78 -18.18 3.53 7.21
CA VAL A 78 -19.09 2.85 6.27
C VAL A 78 -18.39 1.70 5.53
N ASN A 79 -17.15 1.88 5.08
CA ASN A 79 -16.42 0.81 4.39
C ASN A 79 -15.96 -0.31 5.33
N LEU A 80 -15.54 0.03 6.54
CA LEU A 80 -15.16 -0.93 7.57
C LEU A 80 -16.37 -1.79 7.93
N LEU A 81 -17.51 -1.17 8.21
CA LEU A 81 -18.78 -1.85 8.49
C LEU A 81 -19.20 -2.77 7.33
N LYS A 82 -19.20 -2.28 6.08
CA LYS A 82 -19.48 -3.11 4.89
C LYS A 82 -18.52 -4.27 4.73
N THR A 83 -17.26 -4.13 5.16
CA THR A 83 -16.26 -5.19 5.07
C THR A 83 -16.48 -6.24 6.15
N VAL A 84 -16.78 -5.81 7.38
CA VAL A 84 -17.14 -6.67 8.52
C VAL A 84 -18.42 -7.46 8.21
N ASP A 85 -19.45 -6.81 7.67
CA ASP A 85 -20.71 -7.47 7.29
C ASP A 85 -20.48 -8.56 6.23
N ARG A 86 -19.64 -8.30 5.22
CA ARG A 86 -19.26 -9.30 4.20
C ARG A 86 -18.41 -10.43 4.75
N LEU A 87 -17.60 -10.16 5.77
CA LEU A 87 -16.81 -11.18 6.47
C LEU A 87 -17.73 -12.13 7.25
N ASN A 88 -18.75 -11.58 7.92
CA ASN A 88 -19.71 -12.33 8.72
C ASN A 88 -20.70 -13.14 7.86
N GLN A 89 -21.00 -12.69 6.63
CA GLN A 89 -21.92 -13.39 5.71
C GLN A 89 -21.29 -14.55 4.94
N HIS A 90 -19.97 -14.73 4.98
CA HIS A 90 -19.25 -15.75 4.20
C HIS A 90 -18.44 -16.70 5.09
N THR A 91 -19.13 -17.67 5.68
CA THR A 91 -18.55 -18.75 6.49
C THR A 91 -19.11 -20.10 6.07
N SER A 92 -18.34 -20.85 5.28
CA SER A 92 -18.25 -22.33 5.32
C SER A 92 -17.27 -22.97 4.31
N ASP A 93 -16.56 -22.21 3.46
CA ASP A 93 -15.68 -22.80 2.44
C ASP A 93 -14.18 -22.56 2.72
N VAL A 94 -13.43 -23.65 2.86
CA VAL A 94 -11.97 -23.66 3.07
C VAL A 94 -11.24 -22.99 1.91
N GLN A 95 -11.73 -23.13 0.67
CA GLN A 95 -11.13 -22.46 -0.50
C GLN A 95 -11.31 -20.94 -0.44
N ALA A 96 -12.42 -20.46 0.14
CA ALA A 96 -12.65 -19.04 0.35
C ALA A 96 -11.67 -18.46 1.40
N THR A 97 -11.36 -19.22 2.44
CA THR A 97 -10.39 -18.81 3.49
C THR A 97 -8.97 -18.63 2.93
N VAL A 98 -8.49 -19.59 2.13
CA VAL A 98 -7.15 -19.48 1.49
C VAL A 98 -7.10 -18.29 0.53
N LYS A 99 -8.16 -18.05 -0.24
CA LYS A 99 -8.24 -16.90 -1.14
C LYS A 99 -8.24 -15.57 -0.38
N LYS A 100 -8.95 -15.49 0.75
CA LYS A 100 -8.93 -14.33 1.65
C LYS A 100 -7.52 -14.09 2.21
N ALA A 101 -6.85 -15.13 2.71
CA ALA A 101 -5.50 -15.01 3.26
C ALA A 101 -4.49 -14.48 2.23
N LYS A 102 -4.52 -14.99 0.99
CA LYS A 102 -3.66 -14.47 -0.10
C LYS A 102 -3.94 -13.00 -0.41
N ALA A 103 -5.21 -12.59 -0.39
CA ALA A 103 -5.59 -11.20 -0.61
C ALA A 103 -5.13 -10.29 0.54
N VAL A 104 -5.14 -10.77 1.78
CA VAL A 104 -4.62 -10.05 2.94
C VAL A 104 -3.10 -9.84 2.82
N LEU A 105 -2.34 -10.89 2.51
CA LEU A 105 -0.88 -10.80 2.34
C LEU A 105 -0.52 -9.77 1.24
N MET A 106 -1.18 -9.84 0.09
CA MET A 106 -1.00 -8.83 -0.97
C MET A 106 -1.44 -7.42 -0.54
N ALA A 107 -2.42 -7.27 0.35
CA ALA A 107 -2.80 -5.97 0.87
C ALA A 107 -1.75 -5.39 1.85
N LEU A 108 -1.04 -6.24 2.61
CA LEU A 108 0.07 -5.82 3.47
C LEU A 108 1.23 -5.22 2.67
N GLN A 109 1.42 -5.68 1.42
CA GLN A 109 2.35 -5.03 0.50
C GLN A 109 1.95 -3.57 0.20
N GLY A 110 0.66 -3.34 -0.01
CA GLY A 110 0.11 -1.99 -0.18
C GLY A 110 0.32 -1.11 1.04
N LEU A 111 0.23 -1.68 2.25
CA LEU A 111 0.53 -0.99 3.51
C LEU A 111 2.00 -0.54 3.55
N GLY A 112 2.95 -1.44 3.28
CA GLY A 112 4.37 -1.09 3.22
C GLY A 112 4.67 0.04 2.23
N PHE A 113 4.05 -0.03 1.04
CA PHE A 113 4.13 1.03 0.03
C PHE A 113 3.54 2.37 0.50
N ALA A 114 2.43 2.36 1.22
CA ALA A 114 1.83 3.59 1.75
C ALA A 114 2.75 4.26 2.76
N CYS A 115 3.39 3.50 3.64
CA CYS A 115 4.35 4.02 4.60
C CYS A 115 5.60 4.61 3.91
N TRP A 116 6.14 3.94 2.89
CA TRP A 116 7.22 4.49 2.07
C TRP A 116 6.81 5.77 1.35
N PHE A 117 5.65 5.79 0.71
CA PHE A 117 5.17 6.96 -0.01
C PHE A 117 4.99 8.15 0.93
N PHE A 118 4.50 7.89 2.14
CA PHE A 118 4.35 8.91 3.17
C PHE A 118 5.70 9.47 3.65
N ASP A 119 6.71 8.62 3.83
CA ASP A 119 8.10 9.03 4.12
C ASP A 119 8.65 9.96 3.04
N VAL A 120 8.53 9.58 1.76
CA VAL A 120 8.99 10.40 0.63
C VAL A 120 8.28 11.76 0.62
N LEU A 121 6.96 11.79 0.79
CA LEU A 121 6.20 13.04 0.80
C LEU A 121 6.61 13.95 1.97
N SER A 122 6.69 13.39 3.18
CA SER A 122 7.09 14.15 4.37
C SER A 122 8.52 14.68 4.26
N THR A 123 9.43 13.90 3.66
CA THR A 123 10.81 14.31 3.36
C THR A 123 10.85 15.46 2.36
N ILE A 124 10.19 15.35 1.20
CA ILE A 124 10.12 16.43 0.19
C ILE A 124 9.61 17.72 0.83
N TYR A 125 8.55 17.58 1.63
CA TYR A 125 7.91 18.69 2.29
C TYR A 125 8.84 19.36 3.33
N GLN A 126 9.56 18.57 4.12
CA GLN A 126 10.56 19.06 5.06
C GLN A 126 11.67 19.85 4.37
N ILE A 127 12.15 19.37 3.23
CA ILE A 127 13.21 20.01 2.47
C ILE A 127 12.75 21.36 1.92
N ASN A 128 11.54 21.40 1.36
CA ASN A 128 11.01 22.62 0.77
C ASN A 128 10.74 23.72 1.81
N ILE A 129 10.31 23.37 3.03
CA ILE A 129 9.93 24.36 4.04
C ILE A 129 11.09 24.77 4.93
N LEU A 130 11.85 23.81 5.44
CA LEU A 130 12.92 24.09 6.39
C LEU A 130 14.25 24.39 5.69
N GLN A 131 14.35 24.19 4.37
CA GLN A 131 15.59 24.23 3.58
C GLN A 131 16.72 23.34 4.14
N THR A 132 16.42 22.47 5.10
CA THR A 132 17.39 21.77 5.96
C THR A 132 18.22 20.71 5.24
N ALA A 133 17.77 20.19 4.09
CA ALA A 133 18.52 19.14 3.37
C ALA A 133 19.41 19.66 2.25
N ILE A 134 19.41 20.97 1.96
CA ILE A 134 20.36 21.54 0.99
C ILE A 134 21.80 21.37 1.51
N GLU A 135 22.00 21.32 2.83
CA GLU A 135 23.34 21.38 3.42
C GLU A 135 23.99 20.02 3.77
N LEU A 136 23.24 18.91 3.89
CA LEU A 136 23.84 17.64 4.37
C LEU A 136 24.08 16.55 3.32
N ASN A 137 23.17 16.32 2.37
CA ASN A 137 23.39 15.37 1.25
C ASN A 137 22.23 15.45 0.23
N PHE A 138 22.35 16.30 -0.79
CA PHE A 138 21.27 16.52 -1.78
C PHE A 138 20.80 15.23 -2.49
N LEU A 139 21.70 14.24 -2.61
CA LEU A 139 21.43 12.94 -3.22
C LEU A 139 21.12 11.82 -2.22
N GLY A 140 21.33 12.03 -0.91
CA GLY A 140 21.13 10.98 0.09
C GLY A 140 19.67 10.54 0.22
N TRP A 141 18.76 11.50 0.32
CA TRP A 141 17.34 11.20 0.50
C TRP A 141 16.64 10.67 -0.78
N PRO A 142 16.91 11.16 -2.01
CA PRO A 142 16.32 10.57 -3.22
C PRO A 142 16.87 9.18 -3.48
N LEU A 143 18.17 8.94 -3.22
CA LEU A 143 18.76 7.60 -3.34
C LEU A 143 18.19 6.63 -2.30
N SER A 144 17.94 7.08 -1.07
CA SER A 144 17.26 6.29 -0.05
C SER A 144 15.82 5.95 -0.47
N ALA A 145 15.06 6.93 -0.97
CA ALA A 145 13.71 6.74 -1.48
C ALA A 145 13.67 5.75 -2.66
N LEU A 146 14.59 5.88 -3.61
CA LEU A 146 14.75 4.96 -4.73
C LEU A 146 15.19 3.56 -4.26
N GLY A 147 16.11 3.47 -3.30
CA GLY A 147 16.56 2.21 -2.72
C GLY A 147 15.42 1.46 -2.05
N ALA A 148 14.56 2.16 -1.30
CA ALA A 148 13.36 1.59 -0.70
C ALA A 148 12.35 1.14 -1.78
N LEU A 149 12.17 1.90 -2.86
CA LEU A 149 11.33 1.49 -3.99
C LEU A 149 11.87 0.20 -4.66
N LEU A 150 13.19 0.12 -4.85
CA LEU A 150 13.88 -1.07 -5.35
C LEU A 150 13.77 -2.27 -4.42
N PHE A 151 13.42 -2.07 -3.15
CA PHE A 151 13.05 -3.15 -2.23
C PHE A 151 11.57 -3.56 -2.40
N PHE A 152 10.62 -2.62 -2.32
CA PHE A 152 9.18 -2.97 -2.32
C PHE A 152 8.71 -3.56 -3.65
N VAL A 153 9.17 -3.04 -4.79
CA VAL A 153 8.69 -3.51 -6.10
C VAL A 153 9.01 -5.00 -6.33
N PRO A 154 10.28 -5.47 -6.20
CA PRO A 154 10.59 -6.90 -6.29
C PRO A 154 9.86 -7.75 -5.26
N MET A 155 9.69 -7.25 -4.02
CA MET A 155 9.01 -8.01 -2.97
C MET A 155 7.55 -8.31 -3.30
N VAL A 156 6.84 -7.39 -3.96
CA VAL A 156 5.48 -7.66 -4.48
C VAL A 156 5.48 -8.74 -5.55
N PHE A 157 6.47 -8.73 -6.46
CA PHE A 157 6.59 -9.77 -7.47
C PHE A 157 6.90 -11.14 -6.85
N VAL A 158 7.81 -11.20 -5.88
CA VAL A 158 8.17 -12.42 -5.15
C VAL A 158 6.95 -12.96 -4.41
N GLU A 159 6.24 -12.11 -3.66
CA GLU A 159 5.06 -12.56 -2.93
C GLU A 159 3.95 -13.04 -3.86
N TYR A 160 3.70 -12.33 -4.96
CA TYR A 160 2.78 -12.78 -6.00
C TYR A 160 3.17 -14.16 -6.56
N PHE A 161 4.45 -14.35 -6.87
CA PHE A 161 4.94 -15.62 -7.41
C PHE A 161 4.75 -16.77 -6.41
N LEU A 162 5.11 -16.54 -5.14
CA LEU A 162 4.96 -17.53 -4.07
C LEU A 162 3.49 -17.91 -3.82
N LEU A 163 2.60 -16.92 -3.79
CA LEU A 163 1.18 -17.14 -3.48
C LEU A 163 0.38 -17.72 -4.64
N TYR A 164 0.70 -17.37 -5.89
CA TYR A 164 -0.14 -17.69 -7.05
C TYR A 164 0.48 -18.66 -8.05
N LYS A 165 1.82 -18.75 -8.15
CA LYS A 165 2.51 -19.63 -9.11
C LYS A 165 2.99 -20.94 -8.50
N VAL A 166 3.66 -20.90 -7.35
CA VAL A 166 4.28 -22.09 -6.76
C VAL A 166 3.26 -23.04 -6.12
N LYS A 167 2.16 -22.51 -5.56
CA LYS A 167 1.01 -23.26 -5.01
C LYS A 167 1.36 -24.37 -4.00
N THR A 168 2.47 -24.26 -3.26
CA THR A 168 2.84 -25.21 -2.20
C THR A 168 2.53 -24.64 -0.80
N LYS A 169 2.43 -25.51 0.22
CA LYS A 169 2.28 -25.05 1.61
C LYS A 169 3.50 -24.26 2.08
N LEU A 170 4.70 -24.70 1.69
CA LEU A 170 5.95 -24.01 1.99
C LEU A 170 5.97 -22.60 1.39
N SER A 171 5.51 -22.41 0.15
CA SER A 171 5.51 -21.09 -0.49
C SER A 171 4.59 -20.10 0.24
N PHE A 172 3.51 -20.58 0.88
CA PHE A 172 2.66 -19.74 1.71
C PHE A 172 3.38 -19.23 2.97
N TYR A 173 4.11 -20.10 3.68
CA TYR A 173 4.89 -19.67 4.86
C TYR A 173 6.00 -18.69 4.49
N VAL A 174 6.67 -18.91 3.35
CA VAL A 174 7.68 -17.96 2.84
C VAL A 174 7.03 -16.63 2.47
N ALA A 175 5.83 -16.64 1.88
CA ALA A 175 5.10 -15.41 1.59
C ALA A 175 4.75 -14.63 2.85
N VAL A 176 4.34 -15.30 3.94
CA VAL A 176 4.12 -14.64 5.24
C VAL A 176 5.40 -13.97 5.74
N LEU A 177 6.55 -14.66 5.65
CA LEU A 177 7.84 -14.09 6.04
C LEU A 177 8.20 -12.85 5.20
N VAL A 178 7.99 -12.92 3.88
CA VAL A 178 8.17 -11.79 2.95
C VAL A 178 7.28 -10.61 3.35
N SER A 179 6.01 -10.86 3.68
CA SER A 179 5.10 -9.81 4.16
C SER A 179 5.58 -9.19 5.48
N VAL A 180 6.09 -9.99 6.42
CA VAL A 180 6.65 -9.48 7.69
C VAL A 180 7.85 -8.57 7.45
N LEU A 181 8.76 -8.92 6.54
CA LEU A 181 9.90 -8.08 6.18
C LEU A 181 9.45 -6.75 5.56
N VAL A 182 8.43 -6.81 4.69
CA VAL A 182 7.84 -5.61 4.08
C VAL A 182 7.16 -4.72 5.12
N LEU A 183 6.46 -5.30 6.08
CA LEU A 183 5.86 -4.54 7.18
C LEU A 183 6.94 -3.92 8.08
N PHE A 184 8.04 -4.63 8.35
CA PHE A 184 9.16 -4.09 9.12
C PHE A 184 9.79 -2.88 8.43
N MET A 185 10.12 -3.01 7.14
CA MET A 185 10.63 -1.88 6.34
C MET A 185 9.61 -0.74 6.22
N GLY A 186 8.33 -1.07 6.07
CA GLY A 186 7.23 -0.10 6.09
C GLY A 186 7.16 0.65 7.42
N ALA A 187 7.32 -0.03 8.56
CA ALA A 187 7.33 0.59 9.88
C ALA A 187 8.53 1.52 10.08
N LEU A 188 9.71 1.17 9.56
CA LEU A 188 10.89 2.05 9.58
C LEU A 188 10.64 3.32 8.78
N ASN A 189 10.08 3.20 7.57
CA ASN A 189 9.73 4.36 6.75
C ASN A 189 8.64 5.20 7.40
N PHE A 190 7.63 4.57 8.01
CA PHE A 190 6.59 5.30 8.73
C PHE A 190 7.18 6.08 9.91
N ASN A 191 8.09 5.48 10.67
CA ASN A 191 8.77 6.16 11.77
C ASN A 191 9.63 7.34 11.28
N ALA A 192 10.36 7.19 10.17
CA ALA A 192 11.10 8.29 9.54
C ALA A 192 10.14 9.41 9.09
N ALA A 193 9.00 9.05 8.50
CA ALA A 193 7.99 9.99 8.07
C ALA A 193 7.39 10.80 9.24
N LEU A 194 7.11 10.13 10.36
CA LEU A 194 6.65 10.80 11.58
C LEU A 194 7.74 11.73 12.13
N TYR A 195 9.00 11.31 12.16
CA TYR A 195 10.08 12.20 12.58
C TYR A 195 10.13 13.47 11.71
N ASN A 196 10.08 13.32 10.39
CA ASN A 196 10.12 14.43 9.44
C ASN A 196 8.90 15.35 9.61
N PHE A 197 7.70 14.79 9.74
CA PHE A 197 6.48 15.57 9.93
C PHE A 197 6.53 16.41 11.22
N TRP A 198 7.07 15.87 12.33
CA TRP A 198 7.15 16.59 13.60
C TRP A 198 8.20 17.70 13.57
N GLN A 199 9.26 17.54 12.79
CA GLN A 199 10.29 18.57 12.60
C GLN A 199 9.77 19.77 11.79
N VAL A 200 8.92 19.51 10.78
CA VAL A 200 8.36 20.58 9.92
C VAL A 200 7.23 21.33 10.60
N TYR A 201 6.49 20.64 11.46
CA TYR A 201 5.32 21.18 12.12
C TYR A 201 5.51 21.16 13.63
N PRO A 202 6.33 22.06 14.22
CA PRO A 202 6.17 22.33 15.63
C PRO A 202 4.71 22.72 15.83
N LEU A 203 4.04 22.07 16.78
CA LEU A 203 2.59 22.13 17.04
C LEU A 203 2.08 23.52 17.51
N GLY A 204 2.69 24.62 17.06
CA GLY A 204 2.36 25.99 17.44
C GLY A 204 2.96 27.09 16.54
N GLY A 205 3.32 26.81 15.28
CA GLY A 205 3.77 27.84 14.32
C GLY A 205 2.65 28.33 13.39
N ASN A 206 2.76 29.54 12.82
CA ASN A 206 1.85 30.00 11.76
C ASN A 206 2.05 29.15 10.50
N ILE A 207 1.25 28.10 10.35
CA ILE A 207 1.22 27.31 9.11
C ILE A 207 0.47 28.10 8.05
N ASP A 208 1.06 28.16 6.86
CA ASP A 208 0.44 28.74 5.69
C ASP A 208 -0.88 28.01 5.38
N ALA A 209 -2.00 28.73 5.33
CA ALA A 209 -3.32 28.16 5.09
C ALA A 209 -3.38 27.29 3.82
N VAL A 210 -2.51 27.58 2.84
CA VAL A 210 -2.32 26.79 1.61
C VAL A 210 -1.98 25.33 1.92
N VAL A 211 -1.14 25.09 2.93
CA VAL A 211 -0.71 23.76 3.34
C VAL A 211 -1.87 22.96 3.92
N VAL A 212 -2.65 23.59 4.80
CA VAL A 212 -3.84 22.99 5.40
C VAL A 212 -4.84 22.61 4.31
N VAL A 213 -5.03 23.47 3.31
CA VAL A 213 -5.91 23.20 2.17
C VAL A 213 -5.40 22.02 1.33
N ILE A 214 -4.11 21.99 0.97
CA ILE A 214 -3.51 20.87 0.22
C ILE A 214 -3.70 19.56 0.99
N TRP A 215 -3.46 19.58 2.30
CA TRP A 215 -3.62 18.41 3.17
C TRP A 215 -5.07 17.91 3.20
N ILE A 216 -6.04 18.82 3.36
CA ILE A 216 -7.48 18.49 3.33
C ILE A 216 -7.88 17.92 1.97
N VAL A 217 -7.34 18.44 0.86
CA VAL A 217 -7.60 17.93 -0.49
C VAL A 217 -7.06 16.51 -0.66
N VAL A 218 -5.82 16.26 -0.22
CA VAL A 218 -5.21 14.92 -0.25
C VAL A 218 -6.03 13.93 0.59
N LEU A 219 -6.44 14.34 1.78
CA LEU A 219 -7.30 13.56 2.67
C LEU A 219 -8.65 13.26 2.00
N ALA A 220 -9.31 14.27 1.44
CA ALA A 220 -10.60 14.12 0.75
C ALA A 220 -10.50 13.20 -0.48
N PHE A 221 -9.38 13.26 -1.21
CA PHE A 221 -9.11 12.36 -2.33
C PHE A 221 -9.00 10.90 -1.85
N PHE A 222 -8.21 10.65 -0.81
CA PHE A 222 -8.00 9.33 -0.23
C PHE A 222 -9.25 8.75 0.46
N THR A 223 -10.07 9.58 1.11
CA THR A 223 -11.36 9.17 1.67
C THR A 223 -12.36 8.83 0.56
N SER A 224 -12.38 9.58 -0.53
CA SER A 224 -13.23 9.35 -1.70
C SER A 224 -12.85 8.07 -2.43
N LEU A 225 -11.55 7.80 -2.59
CA LEU A 225 -11.05 6.55 -3.17
C LEU A 225 -11.42 5.32 -2.32
N ASN A 226 -11.50 5.48 -1.00
CA ASN A 226 -12.04 4.43 -0.14
C ASN A 226 -13.55 4.28 -0.34
N ALA A 227 -14.32 5.38 -0.40
CA ALA A 227 -15.78 5.36 -0.54
C ALA A 227 -16.26 4.70 -1.85
N VAL A 228 -15.48 4.82 -2.92
CA VAL A 228 -15.79 4.17 -4.20
C VAL A 228 -15.33 2.72 -4.16
N PRO A 229 -16.24 1.73 -4.29
CA PRO A 229 -15.80 0.36 -4.49
C PRO A 229 -15.01 0.31 -5.79
N LEU A 230 -13.70 0.10 -5.71
CA LEU A 230 -12.82 -0.24 -6.84
C LEU A 230 -13.30 -1.59 -7.43
N ARG A 231 -14.42 -1.55 -8.15
CA ARG A 231 -14.93 -2.62 -8.99
C ARG A 231 -14.18 -2.52 -10.29
N ALA A 232 -13.17 -3.37 -10.47
CA ALA A 232 -12.79 -3.77 -11.81
C ALA A 232 -14.06 -4.38 -12.44
N LYS A 233 -14.70 -3.65 -13.36
CA LYS A 233 -15.79 -4.21 -14.16
C LYS A 233 -15.22 -5.43 -14.86
N LYS A 234 -15.73 -6.61 -14.51
CA LYS A 234 -15.47 -7.83 -15.26
C LYS A 234 -16.20 -7.66 -16.58
N THR A 235 -15.55 -7.09 -17.59
CA THR A 235 -16.00 -7.21 -18.98
C THR A 235 -15.84 -8.67 -19.34
N VAL A 236 -16.88 -9.45 -19.07
CA VAL A 236 -17.07 -10.76 -19.69
C VAL A 236 -17.42 -10.46 -21.14
N THR A 237 -16.43 -10.49 -22.02
CA THR A 237 -16.72 -10.63 -23.46
C THR A 237 -17.21 -12.07 -23.66
N PRO A 238 -18.45 -12.27 -24.13
CA PRO A 238 -18.89 -13.59 -24.56
C PRO A 238 -18.10 -13.96 -25.82
N PHE A 239 -17.36 -15.07 -25.76
CA PHE A 239 -16.92 -15.85 -26.91
C PHE A 239 -17.32 -17.29 -26.65
#